data_AF-A0A1F4KL01-F1
#
_entry.id   AF-A0A1F4KL01-F1
#
_cell.length_a   1.000
_cell.length_b   1.000
_cell.length_c   1.000
_cell.angle_alpha   90.00
_cell.angle_beta   90.00
_cell.angle_gamma   90.00
#
_symmetry.space_group_name_H-M   'P 1'
#
loop_
_entity.id
_entity.type
_entity.pdbx_description
1 polymer ?
#
loop_
_entity_poly.entity_id
_entity_poly.type
_entity_poly.pdbx_seq_one_letter_code
_entity_poly.pdbx_strand_id
1 'polypeptide(L)'
;MKSSLSLPNASGAYIAATYVCLGLGALGFLLGLWNAEMQLNEKGYYFTLLAFGLFSAVSLQKCVRDRTEGIPVSGAYYGLCYGAVGLSLLLLTTGLWNATLLLSEKGYYAMSFVLALYSAVTVQKNVRDNKLVSLTRTAEE
;
A
#
# COMPACT_ATOMS: atom_id res chain seq x y z
N MET A 1 -14.57 2.59 37.21
CA MET A 1 -14.85 3.54 36.11
C MET A 1 -14.47 2.86 34.80
N LYS A 2 -15.40 2.14 34.15
CA LYS A 2 -15.20 1.60 32.79
C LYS A 2 -15.17 2.82 31.87
N SER A 3 -13.97 3.33 31.57
CA SER A 3 -13.80 4.27 30.47
C SER A 3 -14.11 3.49 29.20
N SER A 4 -15.33 3.63 28.67
CA SER A 4 -15.68 3.12 27.34
C SER A 4 -14.87 3.93 26.32
N LEU A 5 -13.62 3.52 26.11
CA LEU A 5 -12.78 4.06 25.07
C LEU A 5 -13.43 3.67 23.75
N SER A 6 -14.19 4.58 23.15
CA SER A 6 -14.79 4.38 21.84
C SER A 6 -13.67 4.28 20.81
N LEU A 7 -13.26 3.05 20.50
CA LEU A 7 -12.30 2.79 19.44
C LEU A 7 -12.88 3.33 18.12
N PRO A 8 -12.15 4.21 17.40
CA PRO A 8 -12.60 4.68 16.09
C PRO A 8 -12.80 3.48 15.16
N ASN A 9 -14.01 3.31 14.63
CA ASN A 9 -14.34 2.24 13.70
C ASN A 9 -14.75 2.83 12.36
N ALA A 10 -14.16 2.34 11.28
CA ALA A 10 -14.51 2.77 9.94
C ALA A 10 -15.88 2.23 9.52
N SER A 11 -16.65 3.01 8.77
CA SER A 11 -17.91 2.53 8.23
C SER A 11 -17.69 1.39 7.22
N GLY A 12 -18.64 0.47 7.11
CA GLY A 12 -18.58 -0.61 6.10
C GLY A 12 -18.42 -0.08 4.68
N ALA A 13 -19.05 1.06 4.36
CA ALA A 13 -18.92 1.74 3.08
C ALA A 13 -17.48 2.23 2.82
N TYR A 14 -16.82 2.81 3.82
CA TYR A 14 -15.42 3.24 3.70
C TYR A 14 -14.49 2.03 3.49
N ILE A 15 -14.69 0.96 4.27
CA ILE A 15 -13.90 -0.27 4.14
C ILE A 15 -14.03 -0.81 2.70
N ALA A 16 -15.26 -0.96 2.20
CA ALA A 16 -15.51 -1.42 0.84
C ALA A 16 -14.83 -0.52 -0.20
N ALA A 17 -14.96 0.81 -0.07
CA ALA A 17 -14.32 1.76 -0.97
C ALA A 17 -12.79 1.59 -1.00
N THR A 18 -12.15 1.38 0.15
CA THR A 18 -10.68 1.21 0.21
C THR A 18 -10.20 -0.06 -0.49
N TYR A 19 -10.95 -1.17 -0.40
CA TYR A 19 -10.66 -2.38 -1.15
C TYR A 19 -10.88 -2.19 -2.66
N VAL A 20 -11.93 -1.47 -3.06
CA VAL A 20 -12.16 -1.13 -4.46
C VAL A 20 -11.01 -0.26 -4.99
N CYS A 21 -10.57 0.75 -4.26
CA CYS A 21 -9.43 1.58 -4.67
C CYS A 21 -8.13 0.77 -4.79
N LEU A 22 -7.87 -0.17 -3.86
CA LEU A 22 -6.72 -1.08 -3.97
C LEU A 22 -6.82 -1.95 -5.23
N GLY A 23 -7.99 -2.52 -5.48
CA GLY A 23 -8.28 -3.30 -6.68
C GLY A 23 -8.08 -2.48 -7.96
N LEU A 24 -8.67 -1.29 -8.05
CA LEU A 24 -8.53 -0.41 -9.20
C LEU A 24 -7.08 0.03 -9.43
N GLY A 25 -6.34 0.37 -8.38
CA GLY A 25 -4.93 0.72 -8.49
C GLY A 25 -4.08 -0.45 -8.98
N ALA A 26 -4.16 -1.60 -8.30
CA ALA A 26 -3.34 -2.75 -8.64
C ALA A 26 -3.76 -3.41 -9.97
N LEU A 27 -5.04 -3.73 -10.15
CA LEU A 27 -5.53 -4.34 -11.38
C LEU A 27 -5.44 -3.36 -12.55
N GLY A 28 -5.70 -2.08 -12.34
CA GLY A 28 -5.48 -1.06 -13.36
C GLY A 28 -4.03 -1.04 -13.85
N PHE A 29 -3.07 -1.01 -12.93
CA PHE A 29 -1.65 -1.08 -13.27
C PHE A 29 -1.32 -2.34 -14.07
N LEU A 30 -1.81 -3.52 -13.63
CA LEU A 30 -1.58 -4.80 -14.31
C LEU A 30 -2.23 -4.88 -15.69
N LEU A 31 -3.44 -4.34 -15.85
CA LEU A 31 -4.13 -4.28 -17.15
C LEU A 31 -3.40 -3.37 -18.13
N GLY A 32 -2.89 -2.23 -17.66
CA GLY A 32 -2.00 -1.39 -18.46
C GLY A 32 -0.79 -2.18 -18.94
N LEU A 33 -0.16 -2.93 -18.03
CA LEU A 33 1.03 -3.72 -18.33
C LEU A 33 0.76 -4.85 -19.31
N TRP A 34 -0.40 -5.49 -19.18
CA TRP A 34 -0.87 -6.50 -20.13
C TRP A 34 -0.98 -5.91 -21.54
N ASN A 35 -1.58 -4.72 -21.66
CA ASN A 35 -1.86 -4.07 -22.94
C ASN A 35 -0.65 -3.35 -23.56
N ALA A 36 0.34 -2.91 -22.77
CA ALA A 36 1.45 -2.12 -23.27
C ALA A 36 2.35 -2.90 -24.25
N GLU A 37 2.79 -2.23 -25.31
CA GLU A 37 3.79 -2.71 -26.25
C GLU A 37 5.19 -2.58 -25.64
N MET A 38 5.52 -3.51 -24.74
CA MET A 38 6.82 -3.59 -24.06
C MET A 38 7.37 -5.01 -24.14
N GLN A 39 8.70 -5.13 -24.04
CA GLN A 39 9.33 -6.42 -23.86
C GLN A 39 8.91 -7.08 -22.53
N LEU A 40 8.92 -8.42 -22.48
CA LEU A 40 8.44 -9.16 -21.32
C LEU A 40 9.25 -8.87 -20.04
N ASN A 41 10.55 -8.64 -20.17
CA ASN A 41 11.43 -8.23 -19.07
C ASN A 41 11.07 -6.84 -18.51
N GLU A 42 10.70 -5.87 -19.37
CA GLU A 42 10.23 -4.55 -18.95
C GLU A 42 8.90 -4.65 -18.20
N LYS A 43 7.96 -5.47 -18.70
CA LYS A 43 6.73 -5.79 -17.97
C LYS A 43 7.05 -6.42 -16.61
N GLY A 44 7.95 -7.39 -16.57
CA GLY A 44 8.42 -8.01 -15.32
C GLY A 44 9.00 -7.00 -14.33
N TYR A 45 9.75 -6.02 -14.81
CA TYR A 45 10.30 -4.93 -13.99
C TYR A 45 9.19 -4.11 -13.31
N TYR A 46 8.23 -3.60 -14.06
CA TYR A 46 7.13 -2.81 -13.50
C TYR A 46 6.21 -3.61 -12.57
N PHE A 47 5.94 -4.87 -12.92
CA PHE A 47 5.22 -5.79 -12.03
C PHE A 47 5.94 -5.95 -10.70
N THR A 48 7.25 -6.18 -10.74
CA THR A 48 8.07 -6.34 -9.53
C THR A 48 8.05 -5.06 -8.71
N LEU A 49 8.12 -3.88 -9.34
CA LEU A 49 7.99 -2.61 -8.64
C LEU A 49 6.64 -2.46 -7.95
N LEU A 50 5.52 -2.83 -8.59
CA LEU A 50 4.20 -2.81 -7.97
C LEU A 50 4.16 -3.70 -6.71
N ALA A 51 4.59 -4.95 -6.83
CA ALA A 51 4.61 -5.90 -5.73
C ALA A 51 5.53 -5.43 -4.58
N PHE A 52 6.74 -4.97 -4.92
CA PHE A 52 7.71 -4.46 -3.96
C PHE A 52 7.25 -3.16 -3.28
N GLY A 53 6.63 -2.25 -4.03
CA GLY A 53 6.02 -1.03 -3.51
C GLY A 53 4.92 -1.33 -2.51
N LEU A 54 3.98 -2.23 -2.86
CA LEU A 54 2.89 -2.64 -1.96
C LEU A 54 3.42 -3.26 -0.67
N PHE A 55 4.36 -4.20 -0.79
CA PHE A 55 4.99 -4.85 0.36
C PHE A 55 5.71 -3.83 1.26
N SER A 56 6.52 -2.96 0.68
CA SER A 56 7.32 -1.99 1.44
C SER A 56 6.45 -0.92 2.10
N ALA A 57 5.40 -0.42 1.43
CA ALA A 57 4.49 0.57 1.99
C ALA A 57 3.73 0.02 3.22
N VAL A 58 3.23 -1.20 3.12
CA VAL A 58 2.59 -1.90 4.25
C VAL A 58 3.58 -2.15 5.39
N SER A 59 4.78 -2.62 5.06
CA SER A 59 5.82 -2.89 6.06
C SER A 59 6.24 -1.61 6.79
N LEU A 60 6.43 -0.51 6.06
CA LEU A 60 6.74 0.79 6.61
C LEU A 60 5.64 1.29 7.55
N GLN A 61 4.37 1.21 7.12
CA GLN A 61 3.25 1.59 7.97
C GLN A 61 3.23 0.80 9.27
N LYS A 62 3.49 -0.51 9.21
CA LYS A 62 3.57 -1.36 10.39
C LYS A 62 4.72 -0.93 11.31
N CYS A 63 5.91 -0.73 10.77
CA CYS A 63 7.08 -0.29 11.54
C CYS A 63 6.88 1.06 12.24
N VAL A 64 6.36 2.05 11.52
CA VAL A 64 6.08 3.38 12.08
C VAL A 64 5.06 3.28 13.21
N ARG A 65 3.97 2.53 12.97
CA ARG A 65 2.94 2.28 13.97
C ARG A 65 3.51 1.59 15.21
N ASP A 66 4.23 0.49 15.03
CA ASP A 66 4.80 -0.31 16.13
C ASP A 66 5.66 0.58 17.03
N ARG A 67 6.49 1.46 16.44
CA ARG A 67 7.25 2.46 17.20
C ARG A 67 6.38 3.45 17.96
N THR A 68 5.31 3.97 17.33
CA THR A 68 4.39 4.90 18.01
C THR A 68 3.60 4.25 19.14
N GLU A 69 3.37 2.94 19.06
CA GLU A 69 2.70 2.13 20.09
C GLU A 69 3.69 1.57 21.13
N GLY A 70 4.99 1.89 21.03
CA GLY A 70 6.01 1.42 21.98
C GLY A 70 6.48 -0.03 21.77
N ILE A 71 6.08 -0.68 20.67
CA ILE A 71 6.52 -2.02 20.29
C ILE A 71 7.95 -1.91 19.72
N PRO A 72 8.91 -2.74 20.19
CA PRO A 72 10.30 -2.63 19.76
C PRO A 72 10.47 -2.96 18.28
N VAL A 73 11.06 -2.02 17.52
CA VAL A 73 11.42 -2.18 16.11
C VAL A 73 12.88 -1.79 15.91
N SER A 74 13.69 -2.71 15.39
CA SER A 74 15.10 -2.47 15.08
C SER A 74 15.31 -1.24 14.20
N GLY A 75 16.31 -0.42 14.54
CA GLY A 75 16.73 0.74 13.75
C GLY A 75 17.04 0.39 12.29
N ALA A 76 17.73 -0.73 12.07
CA ALA A 76 18.08 -1.20 10.74
C ALA A 76 16.83 -1.51 9.90
N TYR A 77 15.86 -2.25 10.46
CA TYR A 77 14.64 -2.61 9.75
C TYR A 77 13.75 -1.39 9.43
N TYR A 78 13.67 -0.44 10.37
CA TYR A 78 12.98 0.83 10.15
C TYR A 78 13.59 1.61 8.97
N GLY A 79 14.93 1.71 8.93
CA GLY A 79 15.65 2.33 7.82
C GLY A 79 15.42 1.60 6.49
N LEU A 80 15.45 0.25 6.50
CA LEU A 80 15.18 -0.57 5.31
C LEU A 80 13.77 -0.36 4.77
N CYS A 81 12.75 -0.22 5.62
CA CYS A 81 11.38 0.02 5.18
C CYS A 81 11.23 1.37 4.47
N TYR A 82 11.82 2.44 5.03
CA TYR A 82 11.85 3.75 4.36
C TYR A 82 12.63 3.70 3.04
N GLY A 83 13.81 3.08 3.06
CA GLY A 83 14.63 2.91 1.87
C GLY A 83 13.94 2.12 0.77
N ALA A 84 13.21 1.05 1.12
CA ALA A 84 12.46 0.23 0.17
C ALA A 84 11.32 1.00 -0.50
N VAL A 85 10.53 1.75 0.26
CA VAL A 85 9.47 2.60 -0.31
C VAL A 85 10.08 3.65 -1.23
N GLY A 86 11.12 4.35 -0.78
CA GLY A 86 11.83 5.35 -1.59
C GLY A 86 12.42 4.76 -2.86
N LEU A 87 13.05 3.59 -2.78
CA LEU A 87 13.62 2.89 -3.92
C LEU A 87 12.54 2.47 -4.93
N SER A 88 11.39 1.99 -4.46
CA SER A 88 10.28 1.62 -5.35
C SER A 88 9.76 2.82 -6.16
N LEU A 89 9.65 3.99 -5.52
CA LEU A 89 9.22 5.23 -6.17
C LEU A 89 10.28 5.78 -7.14
N LEU A 90 11.55 5.75 -6.73
CA LEU A 90 12.66 6.18 -7.57
C LEU A 90 12.76 5.31 -8.82
N LEU A 91 12.77 3.99 -8.65
CA LEU A 91 12.84 3.05 -9.77
C LEU A 91 11.64 3.21 -10.70
N LEU A 92 10.41 3.29 -10.17
CA LEU A 92 9.22 3.54 -11.02
C LEU A 92 9.37 4.82 -11.83
N THR A 93 9.79 5.91 -11.18
CA THR A 93 9.96 7.21 -11.83
C THR A 93 11.02 7.13 -12.94
N THR A 94 12.19 6.54 -12.66
CA THR A 94 13.26 6.38 -13.64
C THR A 94 12.88 5.45 -14.79
N GLY A 95 12.15 4.36 -14.49
CA GLY A 95 11.64 3.43 -15.50
C GLY A 95 10.67 4.14 -16.43
N LEU A 96 9.65 4.81 -15.88
CA LEU A 96 8.66 5.53 -16.68
C LEU A 96 9.30 6.68 -17.47
N TRP A 97 10.31 7.36 -16.90
CA TRP A 97 11.05 8.40 -17.60
C TRP A 97 11.70 7.85 -18.88
N ASN A 98 12.38 6.70 -18.78
CA ASN A 98 13.09 6.07 -19.90
C ASN A 98 12.20 5.22 -20.82
N ALA A 99 11.00 4.84 -20.41
CA ALA A 99 10.11 4.04 -21.23
C ALA A 99 9.65 4.80 -22.49
N THR A 100 9.60 4.09 -23.62
CA THR A 100 9.02 4.56 -24.89
C THR A 100 7.50 4.44 -24.86
N LEU A 101 6.88 5.08 -23.87
CA LEU A 101 5.44 5.18 -23.70
C LEU A 101 4.95 6.61 -23.97
N LEU A 102 3.68 6.76 -24.32
CA LEU A 102 3.01 8.05 -24.33
C LEU A 102 2.97 8.66 -22.92
N LEU A 103 2.97 9.99 -22.84
CA LEU A 103 2.92 10.68 -21.54
C LEU A 103 1.68 10.32 -20.72
N SER A 104 0.54 10.09 -21.39
CA SER A 104 -0.71 9.63 -20.77
C SER A 104 -0.57 8.24 -20.13
N GLU A 105 0.14 7.32 -20.79
CA GLU A 105 0.39 5.98 -20.27
C GLU A 105 1.35 6.03 -19.07
N LYS A 106 2.40 6.86 -19.14
CA LYS A 106 3.29 7.12 -17.99
C LYS A 106 2.50 7.64 -16.79
N GLY A 107 1.63 8.63 -17.01
CA GLY A 107 0.74 9.17 -15.99
C GLY A 107 -0.20 8.10 -15.41
N TYR A 108 -0.76 7.24 -16.27
CA TYR A 108 -1.61 6.14 -15.85
C TYR A 108 -0.90 5.17 -14.89
N TYR A 109 0.33 4.74 -15.21
CA TYR A 109 1.12 3.87 -14.33
C TYR A 109 1.48 4.56 -13.01
N ALA A 110 1.90 5.82 -13.06
CA ALA A 110 2.24 6.58 -11.85
C ALA A 110 1.03 6.70 -10.90
N MET A 111 -0.14 7.09 -11.44
CA MET A 111 -1.34 7.30 -10.63
C MET A 111 -1.92 5.99 -10.09
N SER A 112 -1.97 4.94 -10.90
CA SER A 112 -2.44 3.61 -10.46
C SER A 112 -1.54 3.02 -9.39
N PHE A 113 -0.22 3.20 -9.51
CA PHE A 113 0.75 2.77 -8.50
C PHE A 113 0.55 3.51 -7.16
N VAL A 114 0.47 4.85 -7.18
CA VAL A 114 0.25 5.65 -5.96
C VAL A 114 -1.09 5.31 -5.31
N LEU A 115 -2.16 5.15 -6.11
CA LEU A 115 -3.46 4.72 -5.63
C LEU A 115 -3.37 3.34 -4.93
N ALA A 116 -2.64 2.39 -5.53
CA ALA A 116 -2.45 1.07 -4.96
C ALA A 116 -1.69 1.14 -3.62
N LEU A 117 -0.59 1.90 -3.54
CA LEU A 117 0.18 2.06 -2.30
C LEU A 117 -0.63 2.68 -1.17
N TYR A 118 -1.31 3.79 -1.46
CA TYR A 118 -2.14 4.49 -0.48
C TYR A 118 -3.29 3.60 0.02
N SER A 119 -3.95 2.92 -0.92
CA SER A 119 -5.07 2.04 -0.59
C SER A 119 -4.62 0.82 0.20
N ALA A 120 -3.45 0.24 -0.10
CA ALA A 120 -2.91 -0.90 0.65
C ALA A 120 -2.63 -0.54 2.11
N VAL A 121 -2.02 0.62 2.35
CA VAL A 121 -1.80 1.17 3.70
C VAL A 121 -3.12 1.37 4.44
N THR A 122 -4.15 1.85 3.74
CA THR A 122 -5.47 2.11 4.32
C THR A 122 -6.24 0.82 4.62
N VAL A 123 -6.22 -0.15 3.71
CA VAL A 123 -6.80 -1.48 3.92
C VAL A 123 -6.18 -2.15 5.14
N GLN A 124 -4.86 -2.08 5.28
CA GLN A 124 -4.19 -2.67 6.45
C GLN A 124 -4.57 -2.00 7.76
N LYS A 125 -4.76 -0.67 7.78
CA LYS A 125 -5.30 0.04 8.94
C LYS A 125 -6.71 -0.47 9.28
N ASN A 126 -7.60 -0.55 8.29
CA ASN A 126 -8.97 -1.03 8.48
C ASN A 126 -9.03 -2.47 9.02
N VAL A 127 -8.25 -3.39 8.45
CA VAL A 127 -8.20 -4.79 8.90
C VAL A 127 -7.71 -4.89 10.35
N ARG A 128 -6.68 -4.12 10.72
CA ARG A 128 -6.17 -4.05 12.08
C ARG A 128 -7.23 -3.51 13.04
N ASP A 129 -7.83 -2.36 12.71
CA ASP A 129 -8.74 -1.65 13.61
C ASP A 129 -10.02 -2.45 13.86
N ASN A 130 -10.56 -3.09 12.82
CA ASN A 130 -11.69 -4.02 12.95
C ASN A 130 -11.39 -5.19 13.90
N LYS A 131 -10.15 -5.71 13.87
CA LYS A 131 -9.72 -6.79 14.76
C LYS A 131 -9.61 -6.32 16.21
N LEU A 132 -9.13 -5.10 16.47
CA LEU A 132 -9.11 -4.53 17.82
C LEU A 132 -10.53 -4.38 18.37
N VAL A 133 -11.45 -3.82 17.56
CA VAL A 133 -12.86 -3.67 17.95
C VAL A 133 -13.51 -5.02 18.26
N SER A 134 -13.27 -6.05 17.45
CA SER A 134 -13.85 -7.38 17.71
C SER A 134 -13.34 -7.99 19.02
N LEU A 135 -12.05 -7.84 19.31
CA LEU A 135 -11.44 -8.36 20.55
C LEU A 135 -11.99 -7.65 21.80
N THR A 136 -12.20 -6.33 21.73
CA THR A 136 -12.77 -5.57 22.85
C THR A 136 -14.21 -5.98 23.13
N ARG A 137 -15.03 -6.21 22.10
CA ARG A 137 -16.43 -6.65 22.28
C ARG A 137 -16.53 -8.01 22.96
N THR A 138 -15.72 -8.97 22.55
CA THR A 138 -15.68 -10.31 23.18
C THR A 138 -15.20 -10.26 24.65
N ALA A 139 -14.38 -9.27 25.03
CA ALA A 139 -13.93 -9.12 26.41
C ALA A 139 -14.98 -8.45 27.33
N GLU A 140 -16.00 -7.80 26.75
CA GLU A 140 -17.09 -7.15 27.49
C GLU A 140 -18.30 -8.06 27.72
N GLU A 141 -18.44 -9.13 26.93
CA GLU A 141 -19.43 -10.22 27.05
C GLU A 141 -19.04 -11.23 28.14
#